data_AF-A0A285VWM4-F1
#
_entry.id   AF-A0A285VWM4-F1
#
_cell.length_a   1.000
_cell.length_b   1.000
_cell.length_c   1.000
_cell.angle_alpha   90.00
_cell.angle_beta   90.00
_cell.angle_gamma   90.00
#
_symmetry.space_group_name_H-M   'P 1'
#
loop_
_entity.id
_entity.type
_entity.pdbx_description
1 polymer ?
#
loop_
_entity_poly.entity_id
_entity_poly.type
_entity_poly.pdbx_seq_one_letter_code
_entity_poly.pdbx_strand_id
1 'polypeptide(L)'
;MRRTPVLALALTTAMTLAACGSGDDPLATDAGSPTEDGTATSGSTGEGEGGEVIVGSANFPENVLLAEIYAAALSDAGVEV
;
A
#
# COMPACT_ATOMS: atom_id res chain seq x y z
N MET A 1 -15.49 13.45 -40.57
CA MET A 1 -15.10 13.66 -39.16
C MET A 1 -15.60 12.48 -38.33
N ARG A 2 -14.76 11.46 -38.10
CA ARG A 2 -15.04 10.30 -37.24
C ARG A 2 -13.91 10.14 -36.20
N ARG A 3 -13.41 11.27 -35.69
CA ARG A 3 -12.33 11.31 -34.69
C ARG A 3 -12.86 11.51 -33.26
N THR A 4 -14.14 11.83 -33.13
CA THR A 4 -14.87 11.96 -31.87
C THR A 4 -14.83 10.71 -30.97
N PRO A 5 -14.97 9.46 -31.47
CA PRO A 5 -14.91 8.30 -30.57
C PRO A 5 -13.48 8.03 -30.07
N VAL A 6 -12.46 8.34 -30.89
CA VAL A 6 -11.04 8.16 -30.51
C VAL A 6 -10.64 9.16 -29.42
N LEU A 7 -11.14 10.40 -29.50
CA LEU A 7 -10.89 11.42 -28.49
C LEU A 7 -11.52 11.06 -27.14
N ALA A 8 -12.75 10.51 -27.16
CA ALA A 8 -13.46 10.11 -25.94
C ALA A 8 -12.75 8.95 -25.21
N LEU A 9 -12.26 7.95 -25.96
CA LEU A 9 -11.53 6.82 -25.39
C LEU A 9 -10.18 7.25 -24.78
N ALA A 10 -9.46 8.16 -25.45
CA ALA A 10 -8.18 8.68 -24.96
C ALA A 10 -8.35 9.48 -23.65
N LEU A 11 -9.43 10.24 -23.52
CA LEU A 11 -9.75 10.99 -22.31
C LEU A 11 -10.03 10.09 -21.11
N THR A 12 -10.78 8.99 -21.29
CA THR A 12 -11.08 8.07 -20.19
C THR A 12 -9.83 7.30 -19.74
N THR A 13 -8.99 6.85 -20.67
CA THR A 13 -7.74 6.16 -20.32
C THR A 13 -6.74 7.08 -19.62
N ALA A 14 -6.64 8.34 -20.07
CA ALA A 14 -5.79 9.32 -19.39
C ALA A 14 -6.26 9.57 -17.95
N MET A 15 -7.57 9.64 -17.70
CA MET A 15 -8.13 9.85 -16.36
C MET A 15 -7.84 8.68 -15.42
N THR A 16 -7.97 7.44 -15.91
CA THR A 16 -7.69 6.23 -15.10
C THR A 16 -6.20 6.05 -14.82
N LEU A 17 -5.33 6.39 -15.78
CA LEU A 17 -3.88 6.37 -15.57
C LEU A 17 -3.45 7.47 -14.60
N ALA A 18 -4.06 8.66 -14.68
CA ALA A 18 -3.81 9.72 -13.72
C ALA A 18 -4.26 9.32 -12.31
N ALA A 19 -5.34 8.56 -12.15
CA ALA A 19 -5.77 8.06 -10.83
C ALA A 19 -4.84 6.99 -10.23
N CYS A 20 -4.13 6.22 -11.06
CA CYS A 20 -3.19 5.20 -10.61
C CYS A 20 -1.73 5.67 -10.62
N GLY A 21 -1.47 6.94 -10.97
CA GLY A 21 -0.13 7.46 -11.24
C GLY A 21 0.04 8.97 -11.10
N SER A 22 -0.91 9.67 -10.48
CA SER A 22 -0.72 11.05 -10.02
C SER A 22 0.30 10.99 -8.89
N GLY A 23 1.56 11.20 -9.27
CA GLY A 23 2.72 10.98 -8.44
C GLY A 23 2.78 11.94 -7.28
N ASP A 24 2.52 11.39 -6.09
CA ASP A 24 3.15 11.83 -4.87
C ASP A 24 4.40 10.97 -4.65
N ASP A 25 5.47 11.58 -4.16
CA ASP A 25 6.63 10.84 -3.69
C ASP A 25 6.18 10.05 -2.45
N PRO A 26 6.17 8.70 -2.49
CA PRO A 26 5.73 7.89 -1.35
C PRO A 26 6.62 8.05 -0.11
N LEU A 27 7.72 8.80 -0.21
CA LEU A 27 8.62 9.16 0.87
C LEU A 27 8.53 10.65 1.27
N ALA A 28 7.71 11.46 0.57
CA ALA A 28 7.48 12.84 0.96
C ALA A 28 6.69 12.89 2.27
N THR A 29 7.38 13.28 3.34
CA THR A 29 6.76 13.56 4.64
C THR A 29 6.02 14.89 4.56
N ASP A 30 4.75 14.87 4.16
CA ASP A 30 3.87 16.04 4.26
C ASP A 30 2.84 15.82 5.37
N ALA A 31 2.89 16.71 6.36
CA ALA A 31 2.05 16.68 7.53
C ALA A 31 0.63 17.12 7.17
N GLY A 32 -0.23 16.14 6.90
CA GLY A 32 -1.68 16.23 7.12
C GLY A 32 -2.51 16.71 5.95
N SER A 33 -3.32 15.80 5.41
CA SER A 33 -4.79 15.86 5.43
C SER A 33 -5.39 14.56 4.86
N PRO A 34 -6.56 14.09 5.34
CA PRO A 34 -7.06 12.76 5.02
C PRO A 34 -7.81 12.76 3.69
N THR A 35 -7.71 11.68 2.93
CA THR A 35 -8.70 11.37 1.89
C THR A 35 -8.98 9.88 1.94
N GLU A 36 -10.24 9.58 2.24
CA GLU A 36 -10.84 8.26 2.20
C GLU A 36 -10.80 7.72 0.76
N ASP A 37 -10.15 6.59 0.54
CA ASP A 37 -10.73 5.35 -0.01
C ASP A 37 -9.61 4.35 -0.33
N GLY A 38 -9.70 3.15 0.22
CA GLY A 38 -9.15 1.94 -0.40
C GLY A 38 -7.63 1.74 -0.44
N THR A 39 -7.18 0.75 0.34
CA THR A 39 -6.02 -0.12 0.07
C THR A 39 -4.62 0.40 0.40
N ALA A 40 -3.97 -0.43 1.23
CA ALA A 40 -2.58 -0.41 1.69
C ALA A 40 -2.23 0.75 2.62
N THR A 41 -2.51 0.55 3.92
CA THR A 41 -1.68 1.12 4.99
C THR A 41 -0.25 0.63 4.76
N SER A 42 0.56 1.42 4.06
CA SER A 42 2.01 1.38 4.29
C SER A 42 2.19 1.89 5.71
N GLY A 43 2.79 1.06 6.55
CA GLY A 43 3.12 1.40 7.93
C GLY A 43 3.88 2.71 7.96
N SER A 44 3.16 3.78 8.31
CA SER A 44 3.73 5.06 8.69
C SER A 44 4.63 4.78 9.90
N THR A 45 5.93 4.95 9.73
CA THR A 45 6.87 5.16 10.85
C THR A 45 6.68 6.57 11.38
N GLY A 46 5.45 6.92 11.73
CA GLY A 46 5.20 7.89 12.76
C GLY A 46 5.42 7.19 14.09
N GLU A 47 6.01 7.86 15.06
CA GLU A 47 5.87 7.52 16.48
C GLU A 47 4.39 7.61 16.88
N GLY A 48 3.57 6.71 16.33
CA GLY A 48 2.21 6.41 16.73
C GLY A 48 2.29 5.15 17.58
N GLU A 49 1.56 5.16 18.69
CA GLU A 49 1.39 4.02 19.61
C GLU A 49 1.37 2.69 18.84
N GLY A 50 2.24 1.76 19.27
CA GLY A 50 2.58 0.53 18.56
C GLY A 50 1.35 -0.19 17.99
N GLY A 51 1.20 -0.13 16.68
CA GLY A 51 0.19 -0.91 15.96
C GLY A 51 0.65 -2.35 15.79
N GLU A 52 -0.31 -3.27 15.87
CA GLU A 52 -0.11 -4.70 15.58
C GLU A 52 0.38 -4.89 14.13
N VAL A 53 1.47 -5.66 13.95
CA VAL A 53 2.08 -5.95 12.65
C VAL A 53 1.67 -7.35 12.20
N ILE A 54 0.82 -7.41 11.18
CA ILE A 54 0.35 -8.69 10.62
C ILE A 54 1.40 -9.31 9.70
N VAL A 55 1.89 -10.50 10.06
CA VAL A 55 2.82 -11.29 9.22
C VAL A 55 2.04 -12.31 8.37
N GLY A 56 1.95 -12.06 7.07
CA GLY A 56 1.28 -12.96 6.12
C GLY A 56 2.17 -14.09 5.58
N SER A 57 1.55 -15.16 5.06
CA SER A 57 2.24 -16.24 4.33
C SER A 57 1.47 -16.66 3.08
N ALA A 58 2.18 -17.19 2.09
CA ALA A 58 1.57 -18.00 1.03
C ALA A 58 1.36 -19.44 1.53
N ASN A 59 0.37 -20.15 0.98
CA ASN A 59 -0.01 -21.51 1.40
C ASN A 59 0.98 -22.59 0.89
N PHE A 60 2.23 -22.48 1.34
CA PHE A 60 3.30 -23.44 1.16
C PHE A 60 4.01 -23.65 2.51
N PRO A 61 4.39 -24.88 2.88
CA PRO A 61 4.99 -25.17 4.17
C PRO A 61 6.21 -24.29 4.50
N GLU A 62 7.04 -24.00 3.51
CA GLU A 62 8.23 -23.18 3.67
C GLU A 62 7.91 -21.69 3.91
N ASN A 63 6.80 -21.19 3.33
CA ASN A 63 6.37 -19.81 3.53
C ASN A 63 5.73 -19.62 4.91
N VAL A 64 5.00 -20.62 5.40
CA VAL A 64 4.45 -20.61 6.77
C VAL A 64 5.60 -20.60 7.77
N LEU A 65 6.59 -21.48 7.61
CA LEU A 65 7.76 -21.50 8.47
C LEU A 65 8.51 -20.16 8.46
N LEU A 66 8.64 -19.53 7.30
CA LEU A 66 9.29 -18.22 7.19
C LEU A 66 8.51 -17.12 7.92
N ALA A 67 7.18 -17.10 7.78
CA ALA A 67 6.32 -16.16 8.51
C ALA A 67 6.43 -16.34 10.03
N GLU A 68 6.48 -17.59 10.52
CA GLU A 68 6.69 -17.89 11.95
C GLU A 68 8.03 -17.36 12.46
N ILE A 69 9.11 -17.53 11.69
CA ILE A 69 10.45 -17.00 12.04
C ILE A 69 10.42 -15.47 12.16
N TYR A 70 9.77 -14.78 11.21
CA TYR A 70 9.66 -13.32 11.25
C TYR A 70 8.78 -12.84 12.40
N ALA A 71 7.64 -13.46 12.64
CA ALA A 71 6.78 -13.14 13.78
C ALA A 71 7.54 -13.29 15.11
N ALA A 72 8.25 -14.40 15.29
CA ALA A 72 9.05 -14.62 16.50
C ALA A 72 10.14 -13.56 16.70
N ALA A 73 10.85 -13.17 15.62
CA ALA A 73 11.87 -12.12 15.68
C ALA A 73 11.29 -10.74 16.02
N LEU A 74 10.10 -10.42 15.48
CA LEU A 74 9.41 -9.17 15.77
C LEU A 74 8.90 -9.12 17.21
N SER A 75 8.31 -10.22 17.71
CA SER A 75 7.92 -10.33 19.12
C SER A 75 9.10 -10.18 20.06
N ASP A 76 10.25 -10.82 19.76
CA ASP A 76 11.48 -10.68 20.56
C ASP A 76 12.02 -9.25 20.57
N ALA A 77 11.83 -8.52 19.47
CA ALA A 77 12.17 -7.10 19.36
C ALA A 77 11.16 -6.16 20.06
N GLY A 78 10.11 -6.70 20.70
CA GLY A 78 9.09 -5.92 21.39
C GLY A 78 8.03 -5.30 20.46
N VAL A 79 7.92 -5.79 19.23
CA VAL A 79 6.85 -5.43 18.29
C VAL A 79 5.66 -6.36 18.52
N GLU A 80 4.46 -5.79 18.60
CA GLU A 80 3.21 -6.56 18.68
C GLU A 80 2.86 -7.10 17.29
N VAL A 81 2.68 -8.42 17.17
CA VAL A 81 2.49 -9.17 15.90
C VAL A 81 1.43 -10.24 16.01
#